data_AF-A0A7W7ZE65-F1
#
_entry.id   AF-A0A7W7ZE65-F1
#
_cell.length_a   1.000
_cell.length_b   1.000
_cell.length_c   1.000
_cell.angle_alpha   90.00
_cell.angle_beta   90.00
_cell.angle_gamma   90.00
#
_symmetry.space_group_name_H-M   'P 1'
#
loop_
_entity.id
_entity.type
_entity.pdbx_description
1 polymer ?
#
loop_
_entity_poly.entity_id
_entity_poly.type
_entity_poly.pdbx_seq_one_letter_code
_entity_poly.pdbx_strand_id
1 'polypeptide(L)' 'MKVLWFDGDGLCLLAKRLERGRFVWPQASSGTVSLSRAQLSMLLEGIDWRAPVRTAEQVMSV' A
#
# COMPACT_ATOMS: atom_id res chain seq x y z
N MET A 1 4.75 -4.57 3.97
CA MET A 1 4.54 -3.18 4.40
C MET A 1 3.99 -3.17 5.81
N LYS A 2 4.50 -2.27 6.66
CA LYS A 2 3.96 -2.01 8.01
C LYS A 2 3.47 -0.56 8.04
N VAL A 3 2.24 -0.33 8.47
CA VAL A 3 1.65 1.00 8.63
C VAL A 3 1.26 1.17 10.08
N LEU A 4 1.76 2.23 10.71
CA LEU A 4 1.39 2.64 12.04
C LEU A 4 0.47 3.87 11.94
N TRP A 5 -0.64 3.87 12.67
CA TRP A 5 -1.50 5.05 12.81
C TRP A 5 -2.05 5.13 14.23
N PHE A 6 -2.29 6.35 14.69
CA PHE A 6 -2.96 6.62 15.95
C PHE A 6 -4.44 6.89 15.67
N ASP A 7 -5.34 6.20 16.35
CA ASP A 7 -6.79 6.32 16.12
C ASP A 7 -7.49 7.32 17.06
N GLY A 8 -6.75 7.89 18.02
CA GLY A 8 -7.27 8.79 19.05
C GLY A 8 -7.02 8.29 20.47
N ASP A 9 -7.08 6.96 20.67
CA ASP A 9 -6.86 6.31 21.96
C ASP A 9 -5.64 5.38 21.96
N GLY A 10 -5.25 4.86 20.80
CA GLY A 10 -4.19 3.87 20.70
C GLY A 10 -3.44 3.89 19.37
N LEU A 11 -2.28 3.23 19.39
CA LEU A 11 -1.51 2.97 18.19
C LEU A 11 -1.94 1.65 17.57
N CYS A 12 -2.36 1.70 16.31
CA CYS A 12 -2.68 0.53 15.51
C CYS A 12 -1.54 0.19 14.54
N LEU A 13 -1.31 -1.10 14.32
CA LEU A 13 -0.35 -1.62 13.35
C LEU A 13 -1.05 -2.50 12.31
N LEU A 14 -0.93 -2.12 11.05
CA LEU A 14 -1.26 -2.97 9.90
C LEU A 14 0.04 -3.55 9.37
N ALA A 15 0.18 -4.87 9.41
CA ALA A 15 1.26 -5.58 8.75
C ALA A 15 0.69 -6.39 7.58
N LYS A 16 1.11 -6.06 6.36
CA LYS A 16 0.69 -6.77 5.14
C LYS A 16 1.90 -7.26 4.34
N ARG A 17 1.86 -8.52 3.95
CA ARG A 17 2.77 -9.12 2.96
C ARG A 17 1.94 -9.46 1.72
N LEU A 18 2.49 -9.19 0.54
CA LEU A 18 1.89 -9.66 -0.71
C LEU A 18 2.43 -11.07 -0.98
N GLU A 19 1.57 -11.99 -1.38
CA GLU A 19 2.00 -13.33 -1.81
C GLU A 19 2.76 -13.28 -3.14
N ARG A 20 2.47 -12.28 -3.98
CA ARG A 20 3.16 -12.00 -5.24
C ARG A 20 3.29 -10.49 -5.47
N GLY A 21 4.31 -10.09 -6.23
CA GLY A 21 4.55 -8.68 -6.55
C GLY A 21 5.25 -7.93 -5.43
N ARG A 22 5.14 -6.60 -5.45
CA ARG A 22 5.81 -5.72 -4.48
C ARG A 22 4.98 -4.46 -4.21
N PHE A 23 5.24 -3.81 -3.08
CA PHE A 23 4.68 -2.49 -2.82
C PHE A 23 5.47 -1.43 -3.60
N VAL A 24 4.79 -0.56 -4.34
CA VAL A 24 5.41 0.62 -4.96
C VAL A 24 5.34 1.77 -3.97
N TRP A 25 6.28 1.82 -3.03
CA TRP A 25 6.29 2.89 -2.03
C TRP A 25 6.71 4.23 -2.66
N PRO A 26 6.01 5.35 -2.36
CA PRO A 26 6.45 6.66 -2.80
C PRO A 26 7.86 6.97 -2.29
N GLN A 27 8.76 7.35 -3.19
CA GLN A 27 9.90 8.16 -2.76
C GLN A 27 9.38 9.57 -2.50
N ALA A 28 9.25 9.92 -1.23
CA ALA A 28 8.83 11.26 -0.83
C ALA A 28 10.01 12.23 -1.06
N SER A 29 9.86 13.18 -1.98
CA SER A 29 10.85 14.24 -2.19
C SER A 29 10.99 15.17 -0.97
N SER A 30 9.94 15.29 -0.16
CA SER A 30 9.88 16.11 1.07
C SER A 30 9.60 15.32 2.35
N GLY A 31 9.76 14.00 2.32
CA GLY A 31 9.58 13.12 3.50
C GLY A 31 8.14 12.72 3.85
N THR A 32 7.12 13.35 3.27
CA THR A 32 5.69 12.96 3.44
C THR A 32 4.98 12.88 2.08
N VAL A 33 4.06 11.92 1.92
CA VAL A 33 3.18 11.80 0.74
C VAL A 33 1.74 11.65 1.19
N SER A 34 0.85 12.42 0.57
CA SER A 34 -0.59 12.31 0.76
C SER A 34 -1.16 11.30 -0.24
N LEU A 35 -1.93 10.33 0.26
CA LEU A 35 -2.65 9.36 -0.57
C LEU A 35 -4.15 9.51 -0.35
N SER A 36 -4.93 9.45 -1.42
CA SER A 36 -6.37 9.24 -1.32
C SER A 36 -6.68 7.83 -0.82
N ARG A 37 -7.92 7.60 -0.35
CA ARG A 37 -8.38 6.26 0.05
C ARG A 37 -8.18 5.22 -1.06
N ALA A 38 -8.46 5.59 -2.30
CA ALA A 38 -8.29 4.70 -3.45
C ALA A 38 -6.81 4.36 -3.69
N GLN A 39 -5.92 5.36 -3.60
CA GLN A 39 -4.47 5.16 -3.77
C GLN A 39 -3.89 4.27 -2.66
N LEU A 40 -4.36 4.42 -1.43
CA LEU A 40 -3.98 3.53 -0.33
C LEU A 40 -4.44 2.10 -0.58
N SER A 41 -5.69 1.89 -1.03
CA SER A 41 -6.18 0.56 -1.41
C SER A 41 -5.33 -0.07 -2.52
N MET A 42 -5.07 0.69 -3.59
CA MET A 42 -4.20 0.24 -4.70
C MET A 42 -2.82 -0.20 -4.19
N LEU A 43 -2.17 0.63 -3.38
CA LEU A 43 -0.88 0.30 -2.79
C LEU A 43 -0.95 -0.99 -1.97
N LEU A 44 -1.99 -1.15 -1.13
CA LEU A 44 -2.18 -2.34 -0.30
C LEU A 44 -2.45 -3.60 -1.13
N GLU A 45 -2.96 -3.48 -2.34
CA GLU A 45 -3.18 -4.58 -3.29
C GLU A 45 -1.96 -4.87 -4.19
N GLY A 46 -0.87 -4.10 -4.07
CA GLY A 46 0.30 -4.24 -4.93
C GLY A 46 0.09 -3.66 -6.34
N ILE A 47 -0.85 -2.74 -6.47
CA ILE A 47 -1.08 -1.90 -7.66
C ILE A 47 -0.26 -0.62 -7.49
N ASP A 48 0.36 -0.14 -8.56
CA ASP A 48 0.99 1.17 -8.56
C ASP A 48 -0.08 2.25 -8.28
N TRP A 49 0.12 3.01 -7.21
CA TRP A 49 -0.84 4.02 -6.77
C TRP A 49 -0.78 5.30 -7.62
N ARG A 50 0.24 5.44 -8.48
CA ARG A 50 0.41 6.55 -9.44
C ARG A 50 -0.30 6.27 -10.76
N ALA A 51 -0.40 5.00 -11.14
CA ALA A 51 -1.10 4.54 -12.33
C ALA A 51 -1.56 3.10 -12.10
N PRO A 52 -2.81 2.71 -12.45
CA PRO A 52 -3.43 1.44 -12.04
C PRO A 52 -2.84 0.20 -12.75
N VAL A 53 -1.56 -0.06 -12.54
CA VAL A 53 -0.80 -1.17 -13.11
C VAL A 53 -0.38 -2.10 -11.97
N ARG A 54 -0.68 -3.38 -12.10
CA ARG A 54 -0.28 -4.39 -11.09
C ARG A 54 1.21 -4.68 -11.16
N THR A 55 1.83 -4.89 -10.00
CA THR A 55 3.26 -5.28 -9.92
C THR A 55 3.51 -6.77 -10.19
N ALA A 56 2.45 -7.58 -10.25
CA ALA A 56 2.48 -8.98 -10.65
C ALA A 56 1.13 -9.39 -11.25
N GLU A 57 1.14 -10.38 -12.14
CA GLU A 57 -0.09 -10.95 -12.70
C GLU A 57 -0.91 -11.64 -11.60
N GLN A 58 -2.22 -11.39 -11.64
CA GLN A 58 -3.15 -12.00 -10.71
C GLN A 58 -3.48 -13.41 -11.19
N VAL A 59 -2.69 -14.39 -10.75
CA VAL A 59 -3.10 -15.78 -10.86
C VAL A 59 -4.21 -15.97 -9.83
N MET A 60 -5.45 -16.14 -10.28
CA MET A 60 -6.54 -16.46 -9.36
C MET A 60 -6.16 -17.74 -8.62
N SER A 61 -6.02 -17.65 -7.30
CA SER A 61 -6.01 -18.83 -6.45
C SER A 61 -7.44 -19.39 -6.54
N VAL A 62 -7.60 -20.39 -7.40
CA VAL A 62 -8.77 -21.28 -7.37
C VAL A 62 -8.86 -22.00 -6.04
#